data_AF-A0A6J4IXU5-F1
#
_entry.id   AF-A0A6J4IXU5-F1
#
_cell.length_a   1.000
_cell.length_b   1.000
_cell.length_c   1.000
_cell.angle_alpha   90.00
_cell.angle_beta   90.00
_cell.angle_gamma   90.00
#
_symmetry.space_group_name_H-M   'P 1'
#
loop_
_entity.id
_entity.type
_entity.pdbx_description
1 polymer ?
#
loop_
_entity_poly.entity_id
_entity_poly.type
_entity_poly.pdbx_seq_one_letter_code
_entity_poly.pdbx_strand_id
1 'polypeptide(L)'
;MIAVTCRNGEHFSVDPTTIERVETTPDTVVHLVDGTKYVIADAFDDLMRMIAEHRATVLVARKRLAGGVAELADHALKVNRGTVRIERRQYSRDGENRGSAADRGTAED
;
A
#
# COMPACT_ATOMS: atom_id res chain seq x y z
N MET A 1 -4.51 -21.09 0.01
CA MET A 1 -3.63 -21.79 0.96
C MET A 1 -2.54 -20.86 1.43
N ILE A 2 -2.31 -20.84 2.74
CA ILE A 2 -1.13 -20.25 3.40
C ILE A 2 -0.37 -21.38 4.10
N ALA A 3 0.95 -21.30 4.13
CA ALA A 3 1.78 -22.20 4.91
C ALA A 3 1.89 -21.65 6.33
N VAL A 4 1.76 -22.53 7.32
CA VAL A 4 1.90 -22.22 8.73
C VAL A 4 2.77 -23.29 9.38
N THR A 5 3.42 -22.93 10.48
CA THR A 5 4.31 -23.82 11.21
C THR A 5 3.63 -24.27 12.50
N CYS A 6 3.45 -25.57 12.68
CA CYS A 6 2.99 -26.15 13.94
C CYS A 6 4.04 -25.93 15.04
N ARG A 7 3.60 -25.94 16.31
CA ARG A 7 4.52 -25.82 17.45
C ARG A 7 5.55 -26.96 17.53
N ASN A 8 5.27 -28.12 16.93
CA ASN A 8 6.19 -29.26 16.82
C ASN A 8 7.25 -29.09 15.71
N GLY A 9 7.24 -27.99 14.94
CA GLY A 9 8.14 -27.73 13.82
C GLY A 9 7.67 -28.31 12.48
N GLU A 10 6.54 -28.99 12.43
CA GLU A 10 5.94 -29.46 11.19
C GLU A 10 5.31 -28.29 10.41
N HIS A 11 5.42 -28.32 9.08
CA HIS A 11 4.76 -27.34 8.21
C HIS A 11 3.48 -27.93 7.64
N PHE A 12 2.39 -27.16 7.67
CA PHE A 12 1.16 -27.53 6.99
C PHE A 12 0.55 -26.35 6.26
N SER A 13 -0.27 -26.66 5.25
CA SER A 13 -1.02 -25.65 4.49
C SER A 13 -2.46 -25.58 4.98
N VAL A 14 -2.94 -24.38 5.30
CA VAL A 14 -4.33 -24.12 5.68
C VAL A 14 -4.99 -23.21 4.66
N ASP A 15 -6.29 -23.41 4.42
CA ASP A 15 -7.10 -22.44 3.69
C ASP A 15 -7.54 -21.31 4.65
N PRO A 16 -7.13 -20.05 4.43
CA PRO A 16 -7.59 -18.92 5.25
C PRO A 16 -9.10 -18.72 5.30
N THR A 17 -9.84 -19.27 4.31
CA THR A 17 -11.29 -19.13 4.25
C THR A 17 -12.03 -20.13 5.16
N THR A 18 -11.36 -21.19 5.61
CA THR A 18 -11.92 -22.18 6.54
C THR A 18 -11.62 -21.85 8.00
N ILE A 19 -10.86 -20.80 8.27
CA ILE A 19 -10.58 -20.34 9.63
C ILE A 19 -11.84 -19.68 10.19
N GLU A 20 -12.36 -20.27 11.27
CA GLU A 20 -13.52 -19.75 12.00
C GLU A 20 -13.07 -18.77 13.10
N ARG A 21 -12.04 -19.16 13.87
CA ARG A 21 -11.59 -18.42 15.05
C ARG A 21 -10.09 -18.64 15.28
N VAL A 22 -9.45 -17.63 15.86
CA VAL A 22 -8.08 -17.73 16.36
C VAL A 22 -8.07 -17.33 17.83
N GLU A 23 -7.49 -18.17 18.68
CA GLU A 23 -7.30 -17.92 20.11
C GLU A 23 -5.81 -17.78 20.41
N THR A 24 -5.47 -16.93 21.39
CA THR A 24 -4.08 -16.62 21.73
C THR A 24 -3.91 -16.63 23.25
N THR A 25 -3.75 -17.80 23.88
CA THR A 25 -3.23 -17.91 25.28
C THR A 25 -2.94 -19.37 25.68
N PRO A 26 -1.71 -19.76 26.07
CA PRO A 26 -0.41 -19.12 25.83
C PRO A 26 0.08 -19.25 24.38
N ASP A 27 -0.56 -20.13 23.60
CA ASP A 27 -0.23 -20.40 22.20
C ASP A 27 -1.28 -19.85 21.25
N THR A 28 -0.93 -19.73 19.97
CA THR A 28 -1.90 -19.41 18.91
C THR A 28 -2.58 -20.70 18.43
N VAL A 29 -3.90 -20.76 18.61
CA VAL A 29 -4.75 -21.89 18.20
C VAL A 29 -5.68 -21.44 17.09
N VAL A 30 -5.62 -22.12 15.95
CA VAL A 30 -6.49 -21.88 14.79
C VAL A 30 -7.61 -22.90 14.82
N HIS A 31 -8.85 -22.42 14.84
CA HIS A 31 -10.06 -23.22 14.77
C HIS A 31 -10.62 -23.13 13.36
N LEU A 32 -10.84 -24.29 12.74
CA LEU A 32 -11.46 -24.38 11.43
C LEU A 32 -12.97 -24.65 11.55
N VAL A 33 -13.70 -24.28 10.50
CA VAL A 33 -15.16 -24.47 10.39
C VAL A 33 -15.62 -25.93 10.49
N ASP A 34 -14.74 -26.89 10.22
CA ASP A 34 -15.03 -28.32 10.35
C ASP A 34 -14.79 -28.87 11.77
N GLY A 35 -14.38 -28.00 12.70
CA GLY A 35 -14.04 -28.34 14.08
C GLY A 35 -12.58 -28.74 14.29
N THR A 36 -11.76 -28.83 13.24
CA THR A 36 -10.32 -29.11 13.34
C THR A 36 -9.60 -27.96 14.04
N LYS A 37 -8.60 -28.28 14.87
CA LYS A 37 -7.79 -27.29 15.59
C LYS A 37 -6.32 -27.51 15.33
N TYR A 38 -5.59 -26.42 15.12
CA TYR A 38 -4.14 -26.43 14.97
C TYR A 38 -3.49 -25.49 15.98
N VAL A 39 -2.43 -25.97 16.63
CA VAL A 39 -1.56 -25.13 17.48
C VAL A 39 -0.34 -24.75 16.66
N ILE A 40 -0.20 -23.46 16.38
CA ILE A 40 0.85 -22.93 15.52
C ILE A 40 1.94 -22.23 16.33
N ALA A 41 3.14 -22.17 15.77
CA ALA A 41 4.28 -21.42 16.29
C ALA A 41 4.23 -19.94 15.86
N ASP A 42 3.55 -19.63 14.75
CA ASP A 42 3.40 -18.28 14.25
C ASP A 42 2.57 -17.41 15.21
N ALA A 43 2.98 -16.15 15.38
CA ALA A 43 2.22 -15.20 16.17
C ALA A 43 0.89 -14.83 15.48
N PHE A 44 -0.08 -14.38 16.27
CA PHE A 44 -1.39 -13.93 15.77
C PHE A 44 -1.26 -12.89 14.64
N ASP A 45 -0.40 -11.88 14.83
CA ASP A 45 -0.23 -10.80 13.85
C ASP A 45 0.40 -11.28 12.54
N ASP A 46 1.32 -12.25 12.62
CA ASP A 46 1.93 -12.87 11.45
C ASP A 46 0.91 -13.69 10.66
N LEU A 47 0.07 -14.46 11.37
CA LEU A 47 -1.05 -15.16 10.77
C LEU A 47 -2.02 -14.20 10.06
N MET A 48 -2.40 -13.09 10.72
CA MET A 48 -3.27 -12.09 10.11
C MET A 48 -2.66 -11.46 8.85
N ARG A 49 -1.35 -11.19 8.87
CA ARG A 49 -0.63 -10.69 7.69
C ARG A 49 -0.66 -11.70 6.54
N MET A 50 -0.37 -12.98 6.81
CA MET A 50 -0.43 -14.05 5.80
C MET A 50 -1.82 -14.18 5.19
N ILE A 51 -2.88 -14.10 6.02
CA ILE A 51 -4.27 -14.13 5.55
C ILE A 51 -4.59 -12.93 4.65
N ALA A 52 -4.19 -11.72 5.05
CA ALA A 52 -4.43 -10.50 4.29
C ALA A 52 -3.72 -10.54 2.94
N GLU A 53 -2.44 -10.94 2.91
CA GLU A 53 -1.65 -11.09 1.70
C GLU A 53 -2.23 -12.14 0.75
N HIS A 54 -2.68 -13.27 1.29
CA HIS A 54 -3.36 -14.30 0.51
C HIS A 54 -4.63 -13.76 -0.16
N ARG A 55 -5.49 -13.08 0.61
CA ARG A 55 -6.74 -12.49 0.08
C ARG A 55 -6.48 -11.45 -1.00
N ALA A 56 -5.48 -10.58 -0.79
CA ALA A 56 -5.07 -9.59 -1.78
C ALA A 56 -4.59 -10.26 -3.08
N THR A 57 -3.74 -11.28 -2.96
CA THR A 57 -3.22 -12.03 -4.11
C THR A 57 -4.33 -12.69 -4.91
N VAL A 58 -5.26 -13.37 -4.24
CA VAL A 58 -6.42 -14.01 -4.89
C VAL A 58 -7.31 -12.96 -5.59
N LEU A 59 -7.58 -11.82 -4.94
CA LEU A 59 -8.38 -10.75 -5.53
C LEU A 59 -7.73 -10.18 -6.80
N VAL A 60 -6.43 -9.90 -6.76
CA VAL A 60 -5.68 -9.38 -7.91
C VAL A 60 -5.66 -10.40 -9.04
N ALA A 61 -5.39 -11.67 -8.75
CA ALA A 61 -5.40 -12.74 -9.74
C ALA A 61 -6.78 -12.86 -10.41
N ARG A 62 -7.86 -12.85 -9.62
CA ARG A 62 -9.23 -12.86 -10.14
C ARG A 62 -9.52 -11.68 -11.06
N LYS A 63 -9.15 -10.46 -10.66
CA LYS A 63 -9.33 -9.26 -11.50
C LYS A 63 -8.56 -9.35 -12.83
N ARG A 64 -7.34 -9.89 -12.81
CA ARG A 64 -6.54 -10.11 -14.03
C ARG A 64 -7.20 -11.10 -14.98
N LEU A 65 -7.68 -12.22 -14.45
CA LEU A 65 -8.34 -13.27 -15.24
C LEU A 65 -9.70 -12.83 -15.78
N ALA A 66 -10.45 -12.02 -15.03
CA ALA A 66 -11.76 -11.49 -15.43
C ALA A 66 -11.69 -10.32 -16.44
N GLY A 67 -10.52 -10.01 -17.00
CA GLY A 67 -10.36 -8.95 -18.01
C GLY A 67 -10.06 -7.56 -17.46
N GLY A 68 -9.88 -7.40 -16.15
CA GLY A 68 -9.72 -6.11 -15.46
C GLY A 68 -8.46 -5.31 -15.82
N VAL A 69 -7.53 -5.86 -16.60
CA VAL A 69 -6.41 -5.06 -17.15
C VAL A 69 -6.86 -4.19 -18.32
N ALA A 70 -7.83 -4.63 -19.12
CA ALA A 70 -8.38 -3.85 -20.22
C ALA A 70 -9.19 -2.65 -19.71
N GLU A 71 -10.02 -2.83 -18.67
CA GLU A 71 -10.84 -1.74 -18.11
C GLU A 71 -10.01 -0.70 -17.32
N LEU A 72 -8.99 -1.13 -16.55
CA LEU A 72 -8.08 -0.21 -15.86
C LEU A 72 -7.21 0.56 -16.85
N ALA A 73 -6.72 -0.09 -17.92
CA ALA A 73 -5.98 0.56 -18.99
C ALA A 73 -6.87 1.58 -19.74
N ASP A 74 -8.10 1.22 -20.08
CA ASP A 74 -9.06 2.13 -20.73
C ASP A 74 -9.40 3.34 -19.87
N HIS A 75 -9.55 3.17 -18.56
CA HIS A 75 -9.83 4.27 -17.65
C HIS A 75 -8.61 5.19 -17.49
N ALA A 76 -7.40 4.65 -17.39
CA ALA A 76 -6.16 5.43 -17.37
C ALA A 76 -5.93 6.21 -18.67
N LEU A 77 -6.26 5.61 -19.83
CA LEU A 77 -6.19 6.27 -21.14
C LEU A 77 -7.24 7.38 -21.31
N LYS A 78 -8.46 7.21 -20.76
CA LYS A 78 -9.53 8.23 -20.79
C LYS A 78 -9.18 9.46 -19.94
N VAL A 79 -8.56 9.28 -18.77
CA VAL A 79 -8.16 10.39 -17.89
C VAL A 79 -7.08 11.27 -18.54
N ASN A 80 -6.17 10.69 -19.34
CA ASN A 80 -5.09 11.45 -19.99
C ASN A 80 -5.51 12.27 -21.24
N ARG A 81 -6.77 12.13 -21.70
CA ARG A 81 -7.32 12.95 -22.81
C ARG A 81 -8.03 14.21 -22.33
N GLY A 82 -8.18 14.41 -21.02
CA GLY A 82 -8.55 15.70 -20.47
C GLY A 82 -7.38 16.65 -20.67
N THR A 83 -7.47 17.52 -21.68
CA THR A 83 -6.47 18.54 -21.99
C THR A 83 -6.09 19.33 -20.73
N VAL A 84 -4.97 18.97 -20.10
CA VAL A 84 -4.34 19.80 -19.09
C VAL A 84 -3.79 21.01 -19.82
N ARG A 85 -4.59 22.07 -19.91
CA ARG A 85 -4.11 23.39 -20.36
C ARG A 85 -3.23 23.96 -19.25
N ILE A 86 -1.93 23.69 -19.36
CA ILE A 86 -0.92 24.34 -18.53
C ILE A 86 -0.74 25.76 -19.09
N GLU A 87 -1.50 26.73 -18.56
CA GLU A 87 -1.16 28.14 -18.76
C GLU A 87 0.09 28.45 -17.95
N ARG A 88 1.24 28.54 -18.63
CA ARG A 88 2.45 29.11 -18.05
C ARG A 88 2.20 30.61 -17.84
N ARG A 89 1.71 31.00 -16.67
CA ARG A 89 1.81 32.39 -16.21
C ARG A 89 3.29 32.73 -16.09
N GLN A 90 3.82 33.47 -17.06
CA GLN A 90 5.07 34.19 -16.88
C GLN A 90 4.83 35.27 -15.83
N TYR A 91 5.34 35.07 -14.61
CA TYR A 91 5.64 36.20 -13.76
C TYR A 91 6.80 36.95 -14.43
N SER A 92 6.51 38.11 -15.01
CA SER A 92 7.56 39.08 -15.34
C SER A 92 8.26 39.41 -14.03
N ARG A 93 9.56 39.11 -13.99
CA ARG A 93 10.46 39.52 -12.93
C ARG A 93 11.24 40.74 -13.41
N ASP A 94 10.56 41.72 -14.00
CA ASP A 94 11.17 43.01 -14.33
C ASP A 94 10.96 43.96 -13.16
N GLY A 95 11.74 43.72 -12.12
CA GLY A 95 11.86 44.56 -10.93
C GLY A 95 13.32 44.61 -10.51
N GLU A 96 14.22 44.86 -11.45
CA GLU A 96 15.64 45.00 -11.17
C GLU A 96 15.91 46.39 -10.56
N ASN A 97 15.95 46.37 -9.24
CA ASN A 97 16.72 47.21 -8.32
C ASN A 97 17.77 48.15 -8.98
N ARG A 98 17.55 49.46 -8.86
CA ARG A 98 18.64 50.45 -8.79
C ARG A 98 18.42 51.42 -7.62
N GLY A 99 18.44 50.89 -6.40
CA GLY A 99 18.84 51.67 -5.23
C GLY A 99 20.36 51.76 -5.18
N SER A 100 20.92 52.85 -5.69
CA SER A 100 22.36 53.14 -5.67
C SER A 100 22.86 53.31 -4.22
N ALA A 101 23.84 52.52 -3.82
CA ALA A 101 24.49 52.59 -2.50
C ALA A 101 25.49 53.78 -2.37
N ALA A 102 25.41 54.77 -3.26
CA ALA A 102 26.33 55.92 -3.30
C ALA A 102 25.82 57.18 -2.58
N ASP A 103 24.62 57.16 -1.99
CA ASP A 103 24.01 58.36 -1.40
C ASP A 103 24.08 58.41 0.14
N ARG A 104 25.04 57.70 0.75
CA ARG A 104 25.42 57.93 2.16
C ARG A 104 26.65 58.82 2.19
N GLY A 105 26.39 60.10 2.45
CA GLY A 105 27.39 61.15 2.54
C GLY A 105 28.55 60.84 3.48
N THR A 106 29.70 61.38 3.12
CA THR A 106 30.79 61.66 4.05
C THR A 106 31.12 63.14 3.87
N ALA A 107 30.80 63.91 4.90
CA ALA A 107 31.23 65.28 5.08
C ALA A 107 32.36 65.27 6.11
N GLU A 108 33.52 65.78 5.70
CA GLU A 108 34.72 66.22 6.46
C GLU A 108 35.56 66.91 5.35
N ASP A 109 35.93 68.18 5.36
CA ASP A 109 36.22 69.20 6.39
C ASP A 109 35.93 70.61 5.77
#